data_AF-A0A956J2Z4-F1
#
_entry.id   AF-A0A956J2Z4-F1
#
_cell.length_a   1.000
_cell.length_b   1.000
_cell.length_c   1.000
_cell.angle_alpha   90.00
_cell.angle_beta   90.00
_cell.angle_gamma   90.00
#
_symmetry.space_group_name_H-M   'P 1'
#
loop_
_entity.id
_entity.type
_entity.pdbx_description
1 polymer ?
#
loop_
_entity_poly.entity_id
_entity_poly.type
_entity_poly.pdbx_seq_one_letter_code
_entity_poly.pdbx_strand_id
1 'polypeptide(L)'
;MGSPPRQEPERNATDRTLGQALARITREKPRPSMIAIWSPAPDMEVRPDVERALSQLPRRRCQVLWVPMTFEAGLPRTDWVAEAVAEALSMRERAAASRGERGLRRLGVRVLHTRPKHQGLVNR
;
A
#
# COMPACT_ATOMS: atom_id res chain seq x y z
N MET A 1 -20.38 -22.22 -5.46
CA MET A 1 -19.12 -22.11 -4.69
C MET A 1 -18.89 -20.64 -4.36
N GLY A 2 -19.46 -20.15 -3.26
CA GLY A 2 -19.34 -18.74 -2.87
C GLY A 2 -17.95 -18.44 -2.34
N SER A 3 -17.34 -17.34 -2.77
CA SER A 3 -16.10 -16.84 -2.15
C SER A 3 -16.31 -16.68 -0.65
N PRO A 4 -15.39 -17.17 0.20
CA PRO A 4 -15.54 -16.98 1.64
C PRO A 4 -15.57 -15.47 1.95
N PRO A 5 -16.27 -15.05 3.01
CA PRO A 5 -16.28 -13.67 3.45
C PRO A 5 -14.87 -13.34 3.96
N ARG A 6 -13.97 -12.98 3.04
CA ARG A 6 -12.90 -12.06 3.39
C ARG A 6 -13.67 -10.82 3.85
N GLN A 7 -13.35 -10.17 4.96
CA GLN A 7 -12.34 -9.15 4.80
C GLN A 7 -11.95 -8.37 6.08
N GLU A 8 -12.52 -8.61 7.26
CA GLU A 8 -12.21 -7.76 8.44
C GLU A 8 -11.16 -8.36 9.40
N PRO A 9 -11.24 -9.64 9.81
CA PRO A 9 -10.33 -10.18 10.83
C PRO A 9 -8.87 -10.25 10.36
N GLU A 10 -8.65 -10.67 9.10
CA GLU A 10 -7.30 -10.80 8.52
C GLU A 10 -6.64 -9.43 8.30
N ARG A 11 -7.41 -8.41 7.93
CA ARG A 11 -6.89 -7.05 7.76
C ARG A 11 -6.41 -6.48 9.09
N ASN A 12 -7.22 -6.57 10.13
CA ASN A 12 -6.83 -6.12 11.47
C ASN A 12 -5.65 -6.90 12.03
N ALA A 13 -5.51 -8.19 11.71
CA ALA A 13 -4.33 -8.97 12.06
C ALA A 13 -3.08 -8.47 11.30
N THR A 14 -3.21 -8.26 9.99
CA THR A 14 -2.11 -7.78 9.13
C THR A 14 -1.60 -6.41 9.56
N ASP A 15 -2.51 -5.48 9.89
CA ASP A 15 -2.18 -4.12 10.33
C ASP A 15 -1.41 -4.13 11.65
N ARG A 16 -1.86 -4.96 12.59
CA ARG A 16 -1.15 -5.16 13.86
C ARG A 16 0.22 -5.80 13.65
N THR A 17 0.33 -6.81 12.79
CA THR A 17 1.62 -7.43 12.47
C THR A 17 2.58 -6.44 11.81
N LEU A 18 2.10 -5.61 10.87
CA LEU A 18 2.91 -4.55 10.25
C LEU A 18 3.39 -3.55 11.30
N GLY A 19 2.50 -3.08 12.19
CA GLY A 19 2.85 -2.17 13.27
C GLY A 19 3.89 -2.76 14.22
N GLN A 20 3.74 -4.03 14.59
CA GLN A 20 4.70 -4.76 15.42
C GLN A 20 6.07 -4.90 14.72
N ALA A 21 6.08 -5.21 13.42
CA ALA A 21 7.32 -5.31 12.65
C ALA A 21 8.07 -3.97 12.58
N LEU A 22 7.35 -2.87 12.33
CA LEU A 22 7.92 -1.52 12.34
C LEU A 22 8.48 -1.15 13.72
N ALA A 23 7.73 -1.41 14.79
CA ALA A 23 8.17 -1.15 16.15
C ALA A 23 9.42 -1.97 16.52
N ARG A 24 9.48 -3.23 16.10
CA ARG A 24 10.61 -4.12 16.33
C ARG A 24 11.87 -3.64 15.59
N ILE A 25 11.75 -3.36 14.29
CA ILE A 25 12.85 -2.93 13.42
C ILE A 25 13.54 -1.65 13.94
N THR A 26 12.78 -0.72 14.52
CA THR A 26 13.39 0.51 15.08
C THR A 26 14.20 0.30 16.36
N ARG A 27 13.98 -0.82 17.08
CA ARG A 27 14.64 -1.16 18.34
C ARG A 27 15.83 -2.09 18.16
N GLU A 28 15.85 -2.87 17.08
CA GLU A 28 16.94 -3.80 16.76
C GLU A 28 18.24 -3.09 16.38
N LYS A 29 19.37 -3.77 16.62
CA LYS A 29 20.71 -3.32 16.23
C LYS A 29 21.25 -4.21 15.10
N PRO A 30 21.89 -3.64 14.06
CA PRO A 30 22.07 -2.21 13.82
C PRO A 30 20.75 -1.51 13.46
N ARG A 31 20.60 -0.24 13.88
CA ARG A 31 19.38 0.52 13.58
C ARG A 31 19.33 0.88 12.10
N PRO A 32 18.21 0.62 11.39
CA PRO A 32 18.13 0.93 9.98
C PRO A 32 18.11 2.44 9.74
N SER A 33 18.88 2.91 8.76
CA SER A 33 18.79 4.27 8.24
C SER A 33 17.61 4.44 7.28
N MET A 34 17.07 3.35 6.73
CA MET A 34 15.97 3.36 5.76
C MET A 34 15.09 2.11 5.87
N ILE A 35 13.77 2.30 5.74
CA ILE A 35 12.76 1.24 5.65
C ILE A 35 11.97 1.47 4.37
N ALA A 36 11.93 0.48 3.48
CA ALA A 36 11.11 0.51 2.27
C ALA A 36 9.96 -0.49 2.39
N ILE A 37 8.74 -0.03 2.08
CA ILE A 37 7.50 -0.80 2.20
C ILE A 37 6.85 -0.89 0.83
N TRP A 38 6.69 -2.10 0.31
CA TRP A 38 5.99 -2.38 -0.95
C TRP A 38 4.58 -2.86 -0.64
N SER A 39 3.60 -1.99 -0.81
CA SER A 39 2.22 -2.28 -0.46
C SER A 39 1.29 -1.23 -1.06
N PRO A 40 0.01 -1.53 -1.31
CA PRO A 40 -0.99 -0.50 -1.59
C PRO A 40 -0.96 0.60 -0.52
N ALA A 41 -1.17 1.85 -0.92
CA ALA A 41 -1.22 2.95 0.03
C ALA A 41 -2.39 2.73 1.01
N PRO A 42 -2.15 2.71 2.33
CA PRO A 42 -3.20 2.47 3.31
C PRO A 42 -4.10 3.70 3.41
N ASP A 43 -5.42 3.51 3.38
CA ASP A 43 -6.35 4.57 3.76
C ASP A 43 -6.31 4.72 5.29
N MET A 44 -5.78 5.85 5.77
CA MET A 44 -5.55 6.07 7.21
C MET A 44 -6.85 6.16 8.00
N GLU A 45 -7.95 6.60 7.36
CA GLU A 45 -9.28 6.66 8.00
C GLU A 45 -9.79 5.26 8.37
N VAL A 46 -9.38 4.24 7.62
CA VAL A 46 -9.81 2.85 7.79
C VAL A 46 -8.72 1.99 8.46
N ARG A 47 -7.47 2.47 8.51
CA ARG A 47 -6.30 1.73 9.04
C ARG A 47 -5.55 2.53 10.12
N PRO A 48 -6.19 2.84 11.26
CA PRO A 48 -5.59 3.68 12.31
C PRO A 48 -4.36 3.06 12.99
N ASP A 49 -4.24 1.73 13.00
CA ASP A 49 -3.08 1.05 13.58
C ASP A 49 -1.82 1.27 12.75
N VAL A 50 -1.95 1.31 11.42
CA VAL A 50 -0.84 1.62 10.50
C VAL A 50 -0.42 3.08 10.65
N GLU A 51 -1.40 3.99 10.73
CA GLU A 51 -1.14 5.40 11.01
C GLU A 51 -0.35 5.57 12.32
N ARG A 52 -0.81 4.94 13.41
CA ARG A 52 -0.16 4.98 14.72
C ARG A 52 1.26 4.42 14.67
N ALA A 53 1.46 3.31 13.98
CA ALA A 53 2.79 2.71 13.86
C ALA A 53 3.76 3.64 13.10
N LEU A 54 3.31 4.22 11.99
CA LEU A 54 4.13 5.14 11.18
C LEU A 54 4.40 6.46 11.90
N SER A 55 3.44 6.98 12.68
CA SER A 55 3.62 8.23 13.43
C SER A 55 4.66 8.12 14.55
N GLN A 56 4.89 6.91 15.06
CA GLN A 56 5.86 6.64 16.13
C GLN A 56 7.30 6.46 15.61
N LEU A 57 7.51 6.42 14.30
CA LEU A 57 8.85 6.22 13.73
C LEU A 57 9.73 7.47 13.94
N PRO A 58 10.99 7.30 14.39
CA PRO A 58 11.90 8.41 14.62
C PRO A 58 12.37 9.01 13.28
N ARG A 59 11.60 10.00 12.78
CA ARG A 59 11.78 10.65 11.47
C ARG A 59 13.19 11.21 11.21
N ARG A 60 13.96 11.52 12.27
CA ARG A 60 15.34 12.03 12.16
C ARG A 60 16.41 10.95 11.98
N ARG A 61 16.10 9.67 12.24
CA ARG A 61 17.09 8.58 12.23
C ARG A 61 16.81 7.50 11.20
N CYS A 62 15.59 7.43 10.66
CA CYS A 62 15.18 6.41 9.71
C CYS A 62 14.27 7.03 8.64
N GLN A 63 14.66 6.90 7.38
CA GLN A 63 13.84 7.30 6.24
C GLN A 63 12.82 6.20 5.92
N VAL A 64 11.54 6.54 5.88
CA VAL A 64 10.48 5.60 5.46
C VAL A 64 10.09 5.89 4.02
N LEU A 65 10.24 4.88 3.17
CA LEU A 65 9.85 4.89 1.77
C LEU A 65 8.65 3.96 1.59
N TRP A 66 7.59 4.47 0.97
CA TRP A 66 6.44 3.66 0.57
C TRP A 66 6.40 3.57 -0.95
N VAL A 67 6.43 2.34 -1.46
CA VAL A 67 6.35 2.03 -2.89
C VAL A 67 4.95 1.48 -3.16
N PRO A 68 4.01 2.32 -3.65
CA PRO A 68 2.65 1.89 -3.91
C PRO A 68 2.65 0.84 -5.02
N MET A 69 1.95 -0.26 -4.78
CA MET A 69 1.71 -1.29 -5.78
C MET A 69 0.48 -0.90 -6.60
N THR A 70 0.59 -0.87 -7.93
CA THR A 70 -0.54 -0.64 -8.82
C THR A 70 -1.45 -1.86 -8.83
N PHE A 71 -2.72 -1.65 -8.48
CA PHE A 71 -3.75 -2.67 -8.62
C PHE A 71 -4.48 -2.44 -9.95
N GLU A 72 -4.40 -3.41 -10.86
CA GLU A 72 -5.30 -3.48 -12.01
C GLU A 72 -6.36 -4.53 -11.72
N ALA A 73 -7.64 -4.15 -11.84
CA ALA A 73 -8.73 -5.09 -11.71
C ALA A 73 -8.65 -6.10 -12.85
N GLY A 74 -8.24 -7.34 -12.54
CA GLY A 74 -8.21 -8.47 -13.48
C GLY A 74 -9.59 -9.00 -13.81
N LEU A 75 -10.55 -8.12 -14.09
CA LEU A 75 -11.90 -8.49 -14.44
C LEU A 75 -12.00 -8.79 -15.95
N PRO A 76 -12.68 -9.89 -16.33
CA PRO A 76 -12.96 -10.17 -17.73
C PRO A 76 -13.80 -9.04 -18.33
N ARG A 77 -13.36 -8.48 -19.45
CA ARG A 77 -14.12 -7.46 -20.21
C ARG A 77 -15.02 -8.12 -21.25
N THR A 78 -15.94 -8.94 -20.78
CA THR A 78 -16.77 -9.81 -21.63
C THR A 78 -18.01 -9.12 -22.19
N ASP A 79 -18.52 -8.10 -21.49
CA ASP A 79 -19.68 -7.30 -21.90
C ASP A 79 -19.59 -5.86 -21.34
N TRP A 80 -20.54 -5.02 -21.74
CA TRP A 80 -20.59 -3.59 -21.37
C TRP A 80 -20.78 -3.36 -19.86
N VAL A 81 -21.46 -4.28 -19.16
CA VAL A 81 -21.65 -4.18 -17.70
C VAL A 81 -20.34 -4.48 -17.00
N ALA A 82 -19.65 -5.55 -17.43
CA ALA A 82 -18.36 -5.94 -16.89
C ALA A 82 -17.30 -4.84 -17.10
N GLU A 83 -17.32 -4.17 -18.25
CA GLU A 83 -16.46 -3.02 -18.52
C GLU A 83 -16.77 -1.83 -17.60
N ALA A 84 -18.05 -1.46 -17.47
CA ALA A 84 -18.46 -0.37 -16.58
C ALA A 84 -18.08 -0.65 -15.10
N VAL A 85 -18.23 -1.90 -14.65
CA VAL A 85 -17.82 -2.33 -13.30
C VAL A 85 -16.30 -2.25 -13.15
N ALA A 86 -15.52 -2.72 -14.13
CA ALA A 86 -14.07 -2.66 -14.09
C ALA A 86 -13.56 -1.21 -14.03
N GLU A 87 -14.20 -0.30 -14.78
CA GLU A 87 -13.88 1.12 -14.74
C GLU A 87 -14.23 1.75 -13.38
N ALA A 88 -15.43 1.49 -12.86
CA ALA A 88 -15.85 2.00 -11.56
C ALA A 88 -14.93 1.54 -10.42
N LEU A 89 -14.51 0.27 -10.43
CA LEU A 89 -13.55 -0.25 -9.46
C LEU A 89 -12.18 0.42 -9.63
N SER A 90 -11.71 0.59 -10.87
CA SER A 90 -10.44 1.28 -11.13
C SER A 90 -10.47 2.73 -10.61
N MET A 91 -11.59 3.44 -10.81
CA MET A 91 -11.78 4.78 -10.25
C MET A 91 -11.76 4.78 -8.72
N ARG A 92 -12.46 3.82 -8.10
CA ARG A 92 -12.50 3.68 -6.64
C ARG A 92 -11.12 3.41 -6.04
N GLU A 93 -10.36 2.49 -6.64
CA GLU A 93 -9.00 2.16 -6.20
C GLU A 93 -8.05 3.36 -6.36
N ARG A 94 -8.12 4.11 -7.47
CA ARG A 94 -7.34 5.34 -7.64
C ARG A 94 -7.68 6.40 -6.58
N ALA A 95 -8.96 6.54 -6.24
CA ALA A 95 -9.39 7.47 -5.21
C ALA A 95 -8.88 7.07 -3.82
N ALA A 96 -8.96 5.78 -3.49
CA ALA A 96 -8.44 5.23 -2.23
C ALA A 96 -6.91 5.39 -2.14
N ALA A 97 -6.18 5.03 -3.20
CA ALA A 97 -4.73 5.20 -3.28
C ALA A 97 -4.32 6.67 -3.11
N SER A 98 -5.04 7.59 -3.77
CA SER A 98 -4.79 9.03 -3.64
C SER A 98 -5.00 9.55 -2.22
N ARG A 99 -6.02 9.06 -1.50
CA ARG A 99 -6.22 9.39 -0.07
C ARG A 99 -5.09 8.83 0.79
N GLY A 100 -4.76 7.56 0.60
CA GLY A 100 -3.70 6.90 1.37
C GLY A 100 -2.33 7.56 1.18
N GLU A 101 -1.98 7.94 -0.06
CA GLU A 101 -0.75 8.69 -0.33
C GLU A 101 -0.71 10.04 0.37
N ARG A 102 -1.83 10.77 0.41
CA ARG A 102 -1.91 12.02 1.17
C ARG A 102 -1.69 11.76 2.66
N GLY A 103 -2.27 10.70 3.21
CA GLY A 103 -2.04 10.27 4.59
C GLY A 103 -0.56 9.99 4.88
N LEU A 104 0.08 9.16 4.04
CA LEU A 104 1.51 8.85 4.13
C LEU A 104 2.39 10.10 4.10
N ARG A 105 2.12 11.03 3.17
CA ARG A 105 2.89 12.28 3.05
C ARG A 105 2.72 13.18 4.28
N ARG A 106 1.53 13.26 4.87
CA ARG A 106 1.29 13.99 6.13
C ARG A 106 2.11 13.42 7.29
N LEU A 107 2.38 12.11 7.28
CA LEU A 107 3.23 11.44 8.28
C LEU A 107 4.73 11.56 8.00
N GLY A 108 5.14 12.27 6.93
CA GLY A 108 6.53 12.40 6.50
C GLY A 108 7.10 11.15 5.81
N VAL A 109 6.24 10.20 5.41
CA VAL A 109 6.63 9.04 4.61
C VAL A 109 6.77 9.46 3.16
N ARG A 110 7.90 9.11 2.52
CA ARG A 110 8.14 9.42 1.11
C ARG A 110 7.49 8.37 0.24
N VAL A 111 6.58 8.78 -0.64
CA VAL A 111 5.96 7.90 -1.63
C VAL A 111 6.82 7.87 -2.89
N LEU A 112 7.21 6.67 -3.34
CA LEU A 112 8.04 6.44 -4.52
C LEU A 112 7.26 5.64 -5.56
N HIS A 113 6.79 6.34 -6.59
CA HIS A 113 6.18 5.69 -7.76
C HIS A 113 7.28 5.04 -8.61
N THR A 114 7.31 3.72 -8.67
CA THR A 114 8.18 2.99 -9.58
C THR A 114 7.61 3.14 -10.99
N ARG A 115 8.38 3.77 -11.89
CA ARG A 115 8.06 3.66 -13.32
C ARG A 115 8.27 2.20 -13.73
N PRO A 116 7.32 1.56 -14.43
CA PRO A 116 7.61 0.27 -15.05
C PRO A 116 8.81 0.48 -15.97
N LYS A 117 9.93 -0.23 -15.72
CA LYS A 117 11.01 -0.30 -16.69
C LYS A 117 10.42 -0.97 -17.93
N HIS A 118 10.32 -0.20 -19.01
CA HIS A 118 10.03 -0.72 -20.34
C HIS A 118 10.96 -1.91 -20.59
N GLN A 119 10.40 -3.11 -20.77
CA GLN A 119 11.13 -4.26 -21.32
C GLN A 119 11.49 -3.91 -22.77
N GLY A 120 12.53 -3.11 -22.95
CA GLY A 120 13.28 -3.09 -24.19
C GLY A 120 14.19 -4.30 -24.17
N LEU A 121 13.83 -5.34 -24.92
CA LEU A 121 14.72 -6.27 -25.63
C LEU A 121 13.88 -7.45 -26.14
N VAL A 122 13.16 -7.21 -27.23
CA VAL A 122 13.07 -8.21 -28.31
C VAL A 122 13.25 -7.43 -29.59
N ASN A 123 14.46 -7.47 -30.17
CA ASN A 123 14.65 -7.10 -31.55
C ASN A 123 15.64 -8.07 -32.18
N ARG A 124 15.06 -8.89 -33.06
CA ARG A 124 15.63 -9.71 -34.15
C ARG A 124 16.57 -10.86 -33.79
#